data_AF-A0A8J8EYN9-F1
#
_entry.id   AF-A0A8J8EYN9-F1
#
_cell.length_a   1.000
_cell.length_b   1.000
_cell.length_c   1.000
_cell.angle_alpha   90.00
_cell.angle_beta   90.00
_cell.angle_gamma   90.00
#
_symmetry.space_group_name_H-M   'P 1'
#
loop_
_entity.id
_entity.type
_entity.pdbx_description
1 polymer ?
#
loop_
_entity_poly.entity_id
_entity_poly.type
_entity_poly.pdbx_seq_one_letter_code
_entity_poly.pdbx_strand_id
1 'polypeptide(L)'
;MEGKLKVREVHDFLNRIWEDIFTLNEEIKEELPQLGFKVEDVEEVFGAYIFLDGEWGQMSYPHPAFEIKPQIEVGATPESYYLVVAVPKEKVSENFVGLFLEIFPRSFIYGSENFLNDFYNWRRDGRVSPTEVLKKLKESDEKVFQFEANFGSVKALKQGVKRLIDLGKRFEIFDI
;
A
#
# COMPACT_ATOMS: atom_id res chain seq x y z
N MET A 1 22.49 19.20 24.59
CA MET A 1 22.79 18.14 23.61
C MET A 1 21.62 17.18 23.64
N GLU A 2 20.68 17.42 22.74
CA GLU A 2 19.52 16.55 22.52
C GLU A 2 19.96 15.15 22.08
N GLY A 3 19.12 14.17 22.39
CA GLY A 3 19.48 12.76 22.52
C GLY A 3 20.21 12.17 21.32
N LYS A 4 21.37 11.55 21.57
CA LYS A 4 22.02 10.71 20.57
C LYS A 4 21.06 9.60 20.16
N LEU A 5 20.72 9.54 18.87
CA LEU A 5 20.11 8.38 18.23
C LEU A 5 20.85 7.12 18.67
N LYS A 6 20.11 6.14 19.18
CA LYS A 6 20.67 4.85 19.57
C LYS A 6 20.98 4.08 18.30
N VAL A 7 22.21 4.22 17.81
CA VAL A 7 22.69 3.65 16.54
C VAL A 7 22.35 2.17 16.40
N ARG A 8 22.46 1.39 17.48
CA ARG A 8 22.08 -0.03 17.49
C ARG A 8 20.60 -0.24 17.15
N GLU A 9 19.70 0.53 17.76
CA GLU A 9 18.25 0.40 17.51
C GLU A 9 17.91 0.78 16.07
N VAL A 10 18.57 1.80 15.49
CA VAL A 10 18.40 2.19 14.08
C VAL A 10 18.93 1.10 13.15
N HIS A 11 20.10 0.54 13.44
CA HIS A 11 20.68 -0.54 12.64
C HIS A 11 19.78 -1.78 12.60
N ASP A 12 19.34 -2.25 13.78
CA ASP A 12 18.48 -3.43 13.89
C ASP A 12 17.13 -3.19 13.20
N PHE A 13 16.61 -1.97 13.30
CA PHE A 13 15.38 -1.56 12.63
C PHE A 13 15.50 -1.60 11.10
N LEU A 14 16.57 -1.03 10.54
CA LEU A 14 16.79 -1.00 9.10
C LEU A 14 17.02 -2.41 8.54
N ASN A 15 17.79 -3.25 9.23
CA ASN A 15 17.98 -4.65 8.83
C ASN A 15 16.65 -5.39 8.78
N ARG A 16 15.82 -5.22 9.82
CA ARG A 16 14.52 -5.89 9.90
C ARG A 16 13.61 -5.52 8.73
N ILE A 17 13.52 -4.24 8.37
CA ILE A 17 12.68 -3.78 7.24
C ILE A 17 13.07 -4.51 5.95
N TRP A 18 14.36 -4.58 5.65
CA TRP A 18 14.86 -5.25 4.45
C TRP A 18 14.67 -6.77 4.51
N GLU A 19 15.12 -7.41 5.60
CA GLU A 19 15.03 -8.86 5.77
C GLU A 19 13.58 -9.37 5.71
N ASP A 20 12.65 -8.64 6.34
CA ASP A 20 11.23 -8.98 6.30
C ASP A 20 10.67 -8.95 4.88
N ILE A 21 11.01 -7.94 4.07
CA ILE A 21 10.49 -7.84 2.69
C ILE A 21 11.16 -8.85 1.76
N PHE A 22 12.46 -9.11 1.89
CA PHE A 22 13.11 -10.20 1.13
C PHE A 22 12.48 -11.56 1.46
N THR A 23 12.29 -11.85 2.75
CA THR A 23 11.66 -13.11 3.18
C THR A 23 10.24 -13.22 2.66
N LEU A 24 9.45 -12.14 2.76
CA LEU A 24 8.08 -12.11 2.26
C LEU A 24 8.02 -12.32 0.74
N ASN A 25 8.93 -11.71 0.00
CA ASN A 25 8.99 -11.81 -1.46
C ASN A 25 9.20 -13.27 -1.90
N GLU A 26 10.15 -13.98 -1.28
CA GLU A 26 10.39 -15.40 -1.56
C GLU A 26 9.18 -16.28 -1.20
N GLU A 27 8.57 -16.06 -0.04
CA GLU A 27 7.35 -16.78 0.34
C GLU A 27 6.19 -16.55 -0.64
N ILE A 28 6.03 -15.32 -1.14
CA ILE A 28 4.95 -14.95 -2.06
C ILE A 28 5.22 -15.47 -3.48
N LYS A 29 6.49 -15.52 -3.92
CA LYS A 29 6.91 -16.15 -5.18
C LYS A 29 6.56 -17.63 -5.26
N GLU A 30 6.55 -18.34 -4.14
CA GLU A 30 6.11 -19.74 -4.08
C GLU A 30 4.57 -19.89 -4.09
N GLU A 31 3.84 -18.86 -3.67
CA GLU A 31 2.40 -18.95 -3.38
C GLU A 31 1.47 -18.34 -4.44
N LEU A 32 1.90 -17.34 -5.19
CA LEU A 32 1.03 -16.58 -6.10
C LEU A 32 1.07 -16.99 -7.59
N PRO A 33 2.14 -17.57 -8.15
CA PRO A 33 2.14 -18.00 -9.55
C PRO A 33 1.03 -19.02 -9.89
N GLN A 34 0.67 -19.90 -8.96
CA GLN A 34 -0.46 -20.83 -9.10
C GLN A 34 -1.82 -20.14 -9.19
N LEU A 35 -1.90 -18.85 -8.84
CA LEU A 35 -3.11 -18.02 -8.94
C LEU A 35 -3.07 -17.08 -10.16
N GLY A 36 -2.05 -17.18 -11.03
CA GLY A 36 -1.90 -16.37 -12.24
C GLY A 36 -1.12 -15.06 -12.06
N PHE A 37 -0.57 -14.80 -10.87
CA PHE A 37 0.19 -13.57 -10.62
C PHE A 37 1.69 -13.79 -10.85
N LYS A 38 2.37 -12.75 -11.35
CA LYS A 38 3.84 -12.74 -11.44
C LYS A 38 4.40 -11.87 -10.33
N VAL A 39 5.29 -12.43 -9.52
CA VAL A 39 5.97 -11.71 -8.43
C VAL A 39 7.37 -11.36 -8.90
N GLU A 40 7.69 -10.06 -8.93
CA GLU A 40 9.02 -9.59 -9.31
C GLU A 40 9.98 -9.64 -8.10
N ASP A 41 11.27 -9.41 -8.35
CA ASP A 41 12.28 -9.32 -7.30
C ASP A 41 12.10 -8.03 -6.47
N VAL A 42 12.71 -8.01 -5.27
CA VAL A 42 12.76 -6.80 -4.44
C VAL A 42 13.71 -5.80 -5.07
N GLU A 43 13.28 -4.55 -5.15
CA GLU A 43 14.03 -3.41 -5.65
C GLU A 43 14.09 -2.28 -4.61
N GLU A 44 15.09 -1.40 -4.76
CA GLU A 44 15.15 -0.16 -4.01
C GLU A 44 14.31 0.95 -4.66
N VAL A 45 13.24 1.37 -3.97
CA VAL A 45 12.40 2.47 -4.43
C VAL A 45 12.87 3.79 -3.81
N PHE A 46 13.05 4.81 -4.65
CA PHE A 46 13.45 6.17 -4.24
C PHE A 46 12.36 7.19 -4.51
N GLY A 47 12.32 8.26 -3.71
CA GLY A 47 11.46 9.42 -3.98
C GLY A 47 9.99 9.23 -3.60
N ALA A 48 9.65 8.14 -2.92
CA ALA A 48 8.34 7.94 -2.31
C ALA A 48 8.09 8.92 -1.14
N TYR A 49 6.85 8.98 -0.67
CA TYR A 49 6.42 9.87 0.40
C TYR A 49 5.85 9.06 1.57
N ILE A 50 5.98 9.59 2.78
CA ILE A 50 5.43 9.01 4.01
C ILE A 50 4.63 10.06 4.78
N PHE A 51 3.61 9.64 5.50
CA PHE A 51 2.72 10.56 6.20
C PHE A 51 3.14 10.71 7.67
N LEU A 52 3.91 11.76 7.98
CA LEU A 52 4.46 12.05 9.29
C LEU A 52 3.80 13.28 9.89
N ASP A 53 3.30 13.15 11.12
CA ASP A 53 2.78 14.27 11.92
C ASP A 53 1.73 15.16 11.21
N GLY A 54 0.96 14.58 10.28
CA GLY A 54 -0.09 15.28 9.54
C GLY A 54 0.31 15.76 8.14
N GLU A 55 1.56 15.53 7.73
CA GLU A 55 2.12 16.02 6.47
C GLU A 55 2.82 14.91 5.66
N TRP A 56 2.80 15.05 4.34
CA TRP A 56 3.56 14.19 3.43
C TRP A 56 5.02 14.61 3.39
N GLY A 57 5.91 13.75 3.87
CA GLY A 57 7.37 13.94 3.83
C GLY A 57 8.02 13.06 2.77
N GLN A 58 8.90 13.64 1.94
CA GLN A 58 9.62 12.89 0.92
C GLN A 58 10.72 12.02 1.54
N MET A 59 10.79 10.75 1.13
CA MET A 59 11.89 9.85 1.41
C MET A 59 12.98 10.02 0.34
N SER A 60 14.08 10.67 0.74
CA SER A 60 15.31 10.76 -0.08
C SER A 60 16.20 9.52 0.04
N TYR A 61 15.86 8.61 0.94
CA TYR A 61 16.50 7.30 1.12
C TYR A 61 15.65 6.21 0.46
N PRO A 62 16.24 5.04 0.13
CA PRO A 62 15.49 3.95 -0.46
C PRO A 62 14.69 3.17 0.58
N HIS A 63 13.64 2.48 0.11
CA HIS A 63 12.93 1.47 0.88
C HIS A 63 12.66 0.21 0.04
N PRO A 64 12.49 -0.97 0.67
CA PRO A 64 12.18 -2.20 -0.05
C PRO A 64 10.77 -2.21 -0.58
N ALA A 65 10.62 -2.52 -1.86
CA ALA A 65 9.36 -2.93 -2.42
C ALA A 65 9.54 -3.96 -3.55
N PHE A 66 8.47 -4.64 -3.91
CA PHE A 66 8.39 -5.50 -5.08
C PHE A 66 6.99 -5.45 -5.69
N GLU A 67 6.91 -5.68 -6.99
CA GLU A 67 5.65 -5.75 -7.71
C GLU A 67 5.07 -7.17 -7.71
N ILE A 68 3.75 -7.26 -7.55
CA ILE A 68 2.95 -8.44 -7.86
C ILE A 68 2.06 -8.05 -9.04
N LYS A 69 2.40 -8.54 -10.22
CA LYS A 69 1.67 -8.24 -11.45
C LYS A 69 0.39 -9.07 -11.55
N PRO A 70 -0.72 -8.45 -11.96
CA PRO A 70 -0.82 -7.05 -12.38
C PRO A 70 -1.17 -6.12 -11.20
N GLN A 71 -0.59 -4.91 -11.20
CA GLN A 71 -1.08 -3.72 -10.48
C GLN A 71 -0.91 -3.66 -8.96
N ILE A 72 -0.21 -4.61 -8.31
CA ILE A 72 0.04 -4.56 -6.86
C ILE A 72 1.51 -4.24 -6.59
N GLU A 73 1.76 -3.37 -5.63
CA GLU A 73 3.08 -3.16 -5.02
C GLU A 73 3.02 -3.56 -3.54
N VAL A 74 4.09 -4.17 -3.04
CA VAL A 74 4.25 -4.56 -1.64
C VAL A 74 5.59 -4.07 -1.15
N GLY A 75 5.64 -3.44 0.02
CA GLY A 75 6.89 -2.92 0.56
C GLY A 75 6.85 -2.60 2.04
N ALA A 76 7.92 -1.98 2.52
CA ALA A 76 7.98 -1.46 3.88
C ALA A 76 8.73 -0.14 3.94
N THR A 77 8.19 0.80 4.69
CA THR A 77 8.83 2.08 5.03
C THR A 77 9.20 2.09 6.52
N PRO A 78 9.92 3.10 7.01
CA PRO A 78 10.13 3.28 8.44
C PRO A 78 8.84 3.43 9.27
N GLU A 79 7.71 3.72 8.61
CA GLU A 79 6.43 3.88 9.29
C GLU A 79 5.67 2.56 9.38
N SER A 80 5.62 1.79 8.28
CA SER A 80 4.78 0.60 8.18
C SER A 80 5.17 -0.30 7.03
N TYR A 81 4.73 -1.56 7.11
CA TYR A 81 4.60 -2.43 5.96
C TYR A 81 3.36 -2.00 5.17
N TYR A 82 3.41 -2.06 3.85
CA TYR A 82 2.30 -1.60 3.03
C TYR A 82 2.06 -2.52 1.83
N LEU A 83 0.83 -2.45 1.31
CA LEU A 83 0.52 -2.84 -0.05
C LEU A 83 -0.23 -1.71 -0.72
N VAL A 84 -0.07 -1.60 -2.04
CA VAL A 84 -0.84 -0.68 -2.88
C VAL A 84 -1.41 -1.49 -4.04
N VAL A 85 -2.66 -1.24 -4.41
CA VAL A 85 -3.22 -1.69 -5.69
C VAL A 85 -3.65 -0.50 -6.53
N ALA A 86 -3.22 -0.48 -7.79
CA ALA A 86 -3.73 0.46 -8.77
C ALA A 86 -5.07 -0.04 -9.30
N VAL A 87 -6.10 0.81 -9.27
CA VAL A 87 -7.47 0.46 -9.68
C VAL A 87 -7.96 1.46 -10.73
N PRO A 88 -8.31 1.00 -11.95
CA PRO A 88 -8.90 1.87 -12.96
C PRO A 88 -10.22 2.49 -12.47
N LYS A 89 -10.43 3.77 -12.78
CA LYS A 89 -11.59 4.56 -12.31
C LYS A 89 -12.92 3.88 -12.61
N GLU A 90 -13.04 3.24 -13.76
CA GLU A 90 -14.23 2.51 -14.20
C GLU A 90 -14.55 1.26 -13.37
N LYS A 91 -13.55 0.67 -12.69
CA LYS A 91 -13.72 -0.49 -11.80
C LYS A 91 -14.03 -0.06 -10.35
N VAL A 92 -13.89 1.22 -10.02
CA VAL A 92 -14.19 1.74 -8.67
C VAL A 92 -15.70 1.90 -8.47
N SER A 93 -16.25 1.10 -7.54
CA SER A 93 -17.64 1.16 -7.11
C SER A 93 -17.77 1.46 -5.61
N GLU A 94 -18.96 1.87 -5.17
CA GLU A 94 -19.23 2.11 -3.75
C GLU A 94 -19.00 0.87 -2.89
N ASN A 95 -19.42 -0.29 -3.41
CA ASN A 95 -19.22 -1.58 -2.74
C ASN A 95 -17.74 -1.95 -2.64
N PHE A 96 -16.95 -1.68 -3.68
CA PHE A 96 -15.51 -1.90 -3.64
C PHE A 96 -14.86 -1.01 -2.59
N VAL A 97 -15.13 0.30 -2.62
CA VAL A 97 -14.60 1.25 -1.63
C VAL A 97 -15.01 0.85 -0.22
N GLY A 98 -16.28 0.51 0.01
CA GLY A 98 -16.78 0.13 1.32
C GLY A 98 -16.08 -1.11 1.88
N LEU A 99 -15.99 -2.17 1.08
CA LEU A 99 -15.30 -3.40 1.49
C LEU A 99 -13.80 -3.19 1.68
N PHE A 100 -13.16 -2.39 0.82
CA PHE A 100 -11.74 -2.07 0.98
C PHE A 100 -11.48 -1.36 2.31
N LEU A 101 -12.26 -0.31 2.63
CA LEU A 101 -12.13 0.43 3.88
C LEU A 101 -12.44 -0.42 5.12
N GLU A 102 -13.37 -1.38 4.99
CA GLU A 102 -13.69 -2.34 6.06
C GLU A 102 -12.54 -3.33 6.31
N ILE A 103 -11.98 -3.90 5.24
CA ILE A 103 -10.89 -4.89 5.31
C ILE A 103 -9.58 -4.23 5.75
N PHE A 104 -9.34 -3.00 5.30
CA PHE A 104 -8.10 -2.24 5.49
C PHE A 104 -8.36 -0.92 6.21
N PRO A 105 -8.49 -0.92 7.55
CA PRO A 105 -8.84 0.28 8.31
C PRO A 105 -7.73 1.34 8.37
N ARG A 106 -6.47 0.96 8.09
CA ARG A 106 -5.32 1.87 7.99
C ARG A 106 -4.96 2.08 6.53
N SER A 107 -5.84 2.74 5.78
CA SER A 107 -5.71 2.86 4.33
C SER A 107 -5.73 4.29 3.83
N PHE A 108 -5.17 4.46 2.63
CA PHE A 108 -5.15 5.70 1.88
C PHE A 108 -5.71 5.45 0.48
N ILE A 109 -6.37 6.45 -0.08
CA ILE A 109 -6.82 6.43 -1.47
C ILE A 109 -6.39 7.75 -2.11
N TYR A 110 -5.54 7.66 -3.13
CA TYR A 110 -4.96 8.81 -3.81
C TYR A 110 -4.87 8.60 -5.32
N GLY A 111 -4.63 9.69 -6.05
CA GLY A 111 -4.50 9.69 -7.50
C GLY A 111 -3.15 9.16 -7.96
N SER A 112 -3.10 8.63 -9.18
CA SER A 112 -1.84 8.26 -9.84
C SER A 112 -1.02 9.47 -10.28
N GLU A 113 -1.68 10.57 -10.69
CA GLU A 113 -1.03 11.79 -11.15
C GLU A 113 -0.83 12.79 -10.00
N ASN A 114 -1.78 12.88 -9.08
CA ASN A 114 -1.73 13.73 -7.89
C ASN A 114 -1.72 12.91 -6.58
N PHE A 115 -0.59 12.24 -6.33
CA PHE A 115 -0.41 11.37 -5.16
C PHE A 115 -0.33 12.13 -3.81
N LEU A 116 -0.13 13.45 -3.82
CA LEU A 116 -0.10 14.27 -2.59
C LEU A 116 -1.50 14.70 -2.11
N ASN A 117 -2.53 14.53 -2.95
CA ASN A 117 -3.88 14.94 -2.63
C ASN A 117 -4.79 13.72 -2.42
N ASP A 118 -4.83 13.25 -1.17
CA ASP A 118 -5.62 12.08 -0.77
C ASP A 118 -7.12 12.34 -0.91
N PHE A 119 -7.81 11.45 -1.62
CA PHE A 119 -9.27 11.35 -1.62
C PHE A 119 -9.79 10.80 -0.28
N TYR A 120 -9.01 9.91 0.34
CA TYR A 120 -9.23 9.38 1.68
C TYR A 120 -7.90 9.14 2.39
N ASN A 121 -7.81 9.57 3.65
CA ASN A 121 -6.66 9.35 4.52
C ASN A 121 -7.15 8.96 5.92
N TRP A 122 -6.91 7.71 6.34
CA TRP A 122 -7.40 7.17 7.61
C TRP A 122 -6.97 7.97 8.85
N ARG A 123 -5.85 8.72 8.78
CA ARG A 123 -5.34 9.53 9.89
C ARG A 123 -6.07 10.87 10.03
N ARG A 124 -6.59 11.41 8.93
CA ARG A 124 -7.27 12.71 8.88
C ARG A 124 -8.79 12.56 8.91
N ASP A 125 -9.31 11.64 8.12
CA ASP A 125 -10.71 11.64 7.72
C ASP A 125 -11.61 10.81 8.67
N GLY A 126 -11.02 9.94 9.49
CA GLY A 126 -11.77 9.11 10.44
C GLY A 126 -12.81 8.20 9.75
N ARG A 127 -14.04 8.17 10.26
CA ARG A 127 -15.14 7.40 9.64
C ARG A 127 -15.82 8.25 8.56
N VAL A 128 -15.40 8.07 7.31
CA VAL A 128 -16.07 8.65 6.13
C VAL A 128 -16.97 7.60 5.49
N SER A 129 -18.08 8.05 4.89
CA SER A 129 -18.92 7.14 4.13
C SER A 129 -18.25 6.72 2.82
N PRO A 130 -18.35 5.45 2.40
CA PRO A 130 -17.87 5.02 1.08
C PRO A 130 -18.45 5.84 -0.07
N THR A 131 -19.68 6.32 0.08
CA THR A 131 -20.37 7.20 -0.86
C THR A 131 -19.64 8.54 -1.06
N GLU A 132 -19.20 9.17 0.02
CA GLU A 132 -18.46 10.44 -0.04
C GLU A 132 -17.10 10.28 -0.69
N VAL A 133 -16.37 9.20 -0.36
CA VAL A 133 -15.10 8.87 -1.00
C VAL A 133 -15.30 8.66 -2.49
N LEU A 134 -16.28 7.82 -2.88
CA LEU A 134 -16.58 7.54 -4.28
C LEU A 134 -16.94 8.82 -5.06
N LYS A 135 -17.69 9.73 -4.44
CA LYS A 135 -18.04 11.01 -5.06
C LYS A 135 -16.79 11.80 -5.43
N LYS A 136 -15.85 11.96 -4.49
CA LYS A 136 -14.57 12.65 -4.75
C LYS A 136 -13.77 11.99 -5.87
N LEU A 137 -13.68 10.66 -5.86
CA LEU A 137 -12.98 9.89 -6.91
C LEU A 137 -13.61 10.15 -8.29
N LYS A 138 -14.95 10.11 -8.38
CA LYS A 138 -15.68 10.35 -9.64
C LYS A 138 -15.49 11.77 -10.18
N GLU A 139 -15.46 12.75 -9.29
CA GLU A 139 -15.30 14.18 -9.63
C GLU A 139 -13.86 14.54 -10.04
N SER A 140 -12.87 13.69 -9.75
CA SER A 140 -11.48 13.91 -10.15
C SER A 140 -11.19 13.57 -11.60
N ASP A 141 -10.13 14.13 -12.19
CA ASP A 141 -9.66 13.81 -13.54
C ASP A 141 -8.74 12.56 -13.60
N GLU A 142 -8.44 11.95 -12.45
CA GLU A 142 -7.63 10.74 -12.36
C GLU A 142 -8.26 9.58 -13.12
N LYS A 143 -7.43 8.81 -13.84
CA LYS A 143 -7.86 7.59 -14.55
C LYS A 143 -7.63 6.33 -13.74
N VAL A 144 -6.66 6.37 -12.84
CA VAL A 144 -6.26 5.26 -11.98
C VAL A 144 -6.10 5.79 -10.57
N PHE A 145 -6.61 5.03 -9.60
CA PHE A 145 -6.48 5.35 -8.19
C PHE A 145 -5.62 4.31 -7.50
N GLN A 146 -4.81 4.78 -6.56
CA GLN A 146 -4.01 3.91 -5.70
C GLN A 146 -4.79 3.66 -4.41
N PHE A 147 -4.96 2.39 -4.08
CA PHE A 147 -5.58 1.93 -2.84
C PHE A 147 -4.49 1.30 -1.97
N GLU A 148 -4.01 2.05 -0.99
CA GLU A 148 -2.92 1.66 -0.10
C GLU A 148 -3.46 1.19 1.25
N ALA A 149 -2.83 0.17 1.83
CA ALA A 149 -3.12 -0.33 3.16
C ALA A 149 -1.84 -0.56 3.97
N ASN A 150 -1.83 -0.09 5.22
CA ASN A 150 -0.67 -0.14 6.11
C ASN A 150 -0.86 -1.17 7.24
N PHE A 151 0.22 -1.88 7.54
CA PHE A 151 0.26 -2.99 8.48
C PHE A 151 1.37 -2.79 9.51
N GLY A 152 1.13 -3.30 10.73
CA GLY A 152 2.12 -3.27 11.81
C GLY A 152 3.11 -4.43 11.80
N SER A 153 2.98 -5.40 10.88
CA SER A 153 3.91 -6.53 10.77
C SER A 153 3.87 -7.16 9.37
N VAL A 154 4.99 -7.76 8.97
CA VAL A 154 5.12 -8.52 7.71
C VAL A 154 4.11 -9.67 7.60
N LYS A 155 3.80 -10.33 8.73
CA LYS A 155 2.78 -11.39 8.77
C LYS A 155 1.39 -10.85 8.45
N ALA A 156 1.04 -9.67 8.98
CA ALA A 156 -0.24 -9.04 8.69
C ALA A 156 -0.31 -8.57 7.23
N LEU A 157 0.81 -8.05 6.69
CA LEU A 157 0.94 -7.70 5.28
C LEU A 157 0.69 -8.91 4.36
N LYS A 158 1.32 -10.06 4.62
CA LYS A 158 1.09 -11.30 3.84
C LYS A 158 -0.40 -11.69 3.79
N GLN A 159 -1.10 -11.59 4.92
CA GLN A 159 -2.54 -11.84 4.98
C GLN A 159 -3.35 -10.76 4.25
N GLY A 160 -2.88 -9.51 4.31
CA GLY A 160 -3.42 -8.39 3.56
C GLY A 160 -3.38 -8.61 2.06
N VAL A 161 -2.24 -9.08 1.52
CA VAL A 161 -2.09 -9.41 0.10
C VAL A 161 -3.11 -10.46 -0.34
N LYS A 162 -3.29 -11.54 0.44
CA LYS A 162 -4.30 -12.57 0.13
C LYS A 162 -5.72 -12.02 0.10
N ARG A 163 -6.08 -11.22 1.11
CA ARG A 163 -7.40 -10.57 1.18
C ARG A 163 -7.61 -9.59 0.03
N LEU A 164 -6.57 -8.87 -0.37
CA LEU A 164 -6.62 -7.96 -1.50
C LEU A 164 -6.85 -8.72 -2.80
N ILE A 165 -6.18 -9.85 -3.00
CA ILE A 165 -6.37 -10.71 -4.17
C ILE A 165 -7.80 -11.23 -4.23
N ASP A 166 -8.36 -11.70 -3.10
CA ASP A 166 -9.75 -12.16 -3.04
C ASP A 166 -10.74 -11.02 -3.36
N LEU A 167 -10.50 -9.83 -2.81
CA LEU A 167 -11.29 -8.64 -3.09
C LEU A 167 -11.19 -8.25 -4.58
N GLY A 168 -9.98 -8.18 -5.12
CA GLY A 168 -9.75 -7.77 -6.49
C GLY A 168 -10.33 -8.76 -7.50
N LYS A 169 -10.29 -10.07 -7.21
CA LYS A 169 -10.99 -11.09 -8.02
C LYS A 169 -12.50 -10.89 -8.02
N ARG A 170 -13.10 -10.60 -6.85
CA ARG A 170 -14.54 -10.35 -6.72
C ARG A 170 -15.02 -9.14 -7.54
N PHE A 171 -14.16 -8.14 -7.72
CA PHE A 171 -14.47 -6.91 -8.44
C PHE A 171 -13.79 -6.82 -9.81
N GLU A 172 -13.21 -7.92 -10.30
CA GLU A 172 -12.54 -8.02 -11.60
C GLU A 172 -11.45 -6.95 -11.80
N ILE A 173 -10.72 -6.60 -10.74
CA ILE A 173 -9.66 -5.57 -10.75
C ILE A 173 -8.48 -6.01 -11.61
N PHE A 174 -8.07 -7.28 -11.46
CA PHE A 174 -6.90 -7.83 -12.13
C PHE A 174 -7.25 -8.33 -13.53
N ASP A 175 -6.43 -7.96 -14.51
CA ASP A 175 -6.47 -8.55 -15.85
C ASP A 175 -5.51 -9.75 -15.89
N ILE A 176 -5.92 -10.86 -15.25
CA ILE A 176 -5.17 -12.13 -15.10
C ILE A 176 -5.77 -13.27 -15.92
#